data_AF-A0A8H5HVB5-F1
#
_entry.id   AF-A0A8H5HVB5-F1
#
_cell.length_a   1.000
_cell.length_b   1.000
_cell.length_c   1.000
_cell.angle_alpha   90.00
_cell.angle_beta   90.00
_cell.angle_gamma   90.00
#
_symmetry.space_group_name_H-M   'P 1'
#
loop_
_entity.id
_entity.type
_entity.pdbx_description
1 polymer ?
#
loop_
_entity_poly.entity_id
_entity_poly.type
_entity_poly.pdbx_seq_one_letter_code
_entity_poly.pdbx_strand_id
1 'polypeptide(L)'
;MVEPEARIRPFKAKDEKEVRFLIGKTAMEGLASANIKTILNPVSVSVWILLASLFIQYMQWWPNANSGVMGYLSLILPFGSAAVPIILFSDWNNRQYFDQFSDRVLREPDMLEFGNYYSKSPASGLWILEFDNRIVGLIAVDASVNSAAKNKKRKTSDTAVIRHVYVDEPYRAIGIQKDLIDFALQKVFTADTVVQSIKTTSSPLRAYVEKALTEAGFRFEGVAEKAGLLKWKVSKRVLTRDGWMKLFHRPVFSPYSPPSPRSEQCKKIPVLFSTPSAKPSTHKPRNTRFPGLHSRLQQVMGRYPFKNLEYRTARLRVSAPASLPIEVAMDSVDTLFEDSGSTLETIQFLKALVTAISSRPKPSRLILHICSPSKILPLIVSTSFSPSITHLIAHPPVLITHLAEEYMTPPPPLSPDVKFWGLFIPISERNRDTESLIFGPGGDGSGGHSEMVVEAIVRGGQDVSGRRKAAERFLEGWDLDQSRPVPLSQLRTLASIWKRKVVTEEAAPHSAQDILFNLHLTPSQQESRAQVPLPYAHQGHIFTQPAAGAILYDPDSADDIDDDDPDEDLDI
;
A
#
# COMPACT_ATOMS: atom_id res chain seq x y z
N MET A 1 9.96 16.39 -4.26
CA MET A 1 9.62 15.34 -3.28
C MET A 1 10.70 14.29 -3.41
N VAL A 2 11.42 13.97 -2.33
CA VAL A 2 12.40 12.88 -2.33
C VAL A 2 11.59 11.59 -2.20
N GLU A 3 11.73 10.66 -3.14
CA GLU A 3 11.05 9.36 -3.04
C GLU A 3 11.57 8.60 -1.80
N PRO A 4 10.72 7.94 -1.02
CA PRO A 4 11.15 7.18 0.13
C PRO A 4 12.01 6.00 -0.33
N GLU A 5 13.30 6.06 -0.04
CA GLU A 5 14.27 5.03 -0.43
C GLU A 5 14.38 3.98 0.67
N ALA A 6 14.18 2.71 0.31
CA ALA A 6 14.49 1.58 1.18
C ALA A 6 16.00 1.31 1.13
N ARG A 7 16.67 1.29 2.27
CA ARG A 7 18.11 1.00 2.33
C ARG A 7 18.47 0.10 3.50
N ILE A 8 19.37 -0.85 3.27
CA ILE A 8 20.00 -1.63 4.32
C ILE A 8 21.35 -0.99 4.64
N ARG A 9 21.55 -0.59 5.90
CA ARG A 9 22.78 0.07 6.36
C ARG A 9 23.33 -0.58 7.63
N PRO A 10 24.63 -0.43 7.93
CA PRO A 10 25.16 -0.84 9.22
C PRO A 10 24.53 -0.04 10.37
N PHE A 11 24.52 -0.67 11.55
CA PHE A 11 24.16 -0.04 12.83
C PHE A 11 24.93 1.26 13.09
N LYS A 12 24.24 2.25 13.66
CA LYS A 12 24.85 3.48 14.19
C LYS A 12 24.48 3.60 15.68
N ALA A 13 25.38 4.15 16.49
CA ALA A 13 25.16 4.31 17.93
C ALA A 13 23.87 5.08 18.28
N LYS A 14 23.46 6.04 17.43
CA LYS A 14 22.20 6.77 17.61
C LYS A 14 20.94 5.89 17.56
N ASP A 15 21.02 4.70 16.97
CA ASP A 15 19.89 3.78 16.81
C ASP A 15 19.76 2.81 18.01
N GLU A 16 20.67 2.89 19.00
CA GLU A 16 20.79 1.90 20.08
C GLU A 16 19.49 1.69 20.86
N LYS A 17 18.83 2.77 21.26
CA LYS A 17 17.57 2.71 22.02
C LYS A 17 16.46 2.02 21.22
N GLU A 18 16.32 2.40 19.94
CA GLU A 18 15.29 1.85 19.05
C GLU A 18 15.58 0.37 18.73
N VAL A 19 16.84 0.01 18.43
CA VAL A 19 17.25 -1.38 18.20
C VAL A 19 16.99 -2.25 19.44
N ARG A 20 17.33 -1.77 20.64
CA ARG A 20 17.08 -2.51 21.90
C ARG A 20 15.58 -2.74 22.11
N PHE A 21 14.75 -1.72 21.86
CA PHE A 21 13.29 -1.84 21.90
C PHE A 21 12.77 -2.85 20.87
N LEU A 22 13.25 -2.81 19.62
CA LEU A 22 12.84 -3.75 18.58
C LEU A 22 13.23 -5.19 18.89
N ILE A 23 14.40 -5.42 19.50
CA ILE A 23 14.82 -6.76 19.96
C ILE A 23 13.88 -7.26 21.07
N GLY A 24 13.57 -6.44 22.08
CA GLY A 24 12.60 -6.79 23.12
C GLY A 24 11.20 -7.08 22.56
N LYS A 25 10.70 -6.22 21.66
CA LYS A 25 9.44 -6.43 20.94
C LYS A 25 9.44 -7.76 20.17
N THR A 26 10.56 -8.10 19.53
CA THR A 26 10.74 -9.35 18.79
C THR A 26 10.66 -10.58 19.68
N ALA A 27 11.23 -10.50 20.89
CA ALA A 27 11.15 -11.58 21.86
C ALA A 27 9.71 -11.84 22.31
N MET A 28 8.92 -10.78 22.48
CA MET A 28 7.52 -10.86 22.90
C MET A 28 6.53 -11.14 21.77
N GLU A 29 6.91 -10.93 20.51
CA GLU A 29 6.05 -11.10 19.34
C GLU A 29 5.36 -12.48 19.28
N GLY A 30 6.06 -13.52 19.72
CA GLY A 30 5.54 -14.89 19.72
C GLY A 30 4.35 -15.11 20.65
N LEU A 31 4.14 -14.26 21.66
CA LEU A 31 3.09 -14.38 22.67
C LEU A 31 1.69 -14.26 22.05
N ALA A 32 1.46 -13.23 21.22
CA ALA A 32 0.16 -13.04 20.56
C ALA A 32 -0.18 -14.23 19.65
N SER A 33 0.80 -14.71 18.86
CA SER A 33 0.63 -15.88 18.01
C SER A 33 0.41 -17.18 18.81
N ALA A 34 1.08 -17.32 19.96
CA ALA A 34 0.87 -18.43 20.89
C ALA A 34 -0.56 -18.41 21.46
N ASN A 35 -1.03 -17.26 21.92
CA ASN A 35 -2.37 -17.09 22.48
C ASN A 35 -3.45 -17.41 21.45
N ILE A 36 -3.36 -16.86 20.23
CA ILE A 36 -4.30 -17.16 19.14
C ILE A 36 -4.33 -18.65 18.85
N LYS A 37 -3.17 -19.30 18.74
CA LYS A 37 -3.09 -20.75 18.48
C LYS A 37 -3.58 -21.61 19.64
N THR A 38 -3.41 -21.17 20.89
CA THR A 38 -3.96 -21.84 22.06
C THR A 38 -5.48 -21.72 22.10
N ILE A 39 -6.03 -20.53 21.87
CA ILE A 39 -7.48 -20.27 21.89
C ILE A 39 -8.18 -21.02 20.77
N LEU A 40 -7.62 -21.00 19.56
CA LEU A 40 -8.17 -21.67 18.39
C LEU A 40 -7.83 -23.17 18.32
N ASN A 41 -7.15 -23.72 19.32
CA ASN A 41 -6.93 -25.16 19.40
C ASN A 41 -8.29 -25.88 19.51
N PRO A 42 -8.55 -26.97 18.76
CA PRO A 42 -9.83 -27.69 18.82
C PRO A 42 -10.26 -28.10 20.24
N VAL A 43 -9.30 -28.40 21.12
CA VAL A 43 -9.58 -28.72 22.53
C VAL A 43 -10.07 -27.47 23.28
N SER A 44 -9.40 -26.33 23.14
CA SER A 44 -9.81 -25.06 23.76
C SER A 44 -11.17 -24.59 23.26
N VAL A 45 -11.43 -24.71 21.95
CA VAL A 45 -12.74 -24.37 21.36
C VAL A 45 -13.84 -25.31 21.88
N SER A 46 -13.55 -26.61 22.04
CA SER A 46 -14.51 -27.55 22.62
C SER A 46 -14.83 -27.23 24.08
N VAL A 47 -13.81 -26.88 24.87
CA VAL A 47 -13.99 -26.40 26.25
C VAL A 47 -14.79 -25.10 26.29
N TRP A 48 -14.52 -24.17 25.37
CA TRP A 48 -15.27 -22.92 25.26
C TRP A 48 -16.75 -23.16 24.97
N ILE A 49 -17.07 -23.96 23.97
CA ILE A 49 -18.45 -24.29 23.60
C ILE A 49 -19.16 -25.01 24.76
N LEU A 50 -18.47 -25.93 25.43
CA LEU A 50 -19.02 -26.65 26.59
C LEU A 50 -19.35 -25.68 27.74
N LEU A 51 -18.41 -24.81 28.11
CA LEU A 51 -18.61 -23.81 29.17
C LEU A 51 -19.73 -22.84 28.82
N ALA A 52 -19.76 -22.33 27.59
CA ALA A 52 -20.83 -21.47 27.11
C ALA A 52 -22.19 -22.18 27.19
N SER A 53 -22.27 -23.44 26.76
CA SER A 53 -23.51 -24.23 26.79
C SER A 53 -23.99 -24.50 28.22
N LEU A 54 -23.09 -24.83 29.15
CA LEU A 54 -23.42 -24.99 30.56
C LEU A 54 -23.92 -23.69 31.16
N PHE A 55 -23.30 -22.57 30.82
CA PHE A 55 -23.69 -21.25 31.30
C PHE A 55 -25.07 -20.83 30.75
N ILE A 56 -25.34 -21.04 29.45
CA ILE A 56 -26.65 -20.80 28.83
C ILE A 56 -27.72 -21.65 29.50
N GLN A 57 -27.44 -22.94 29.72
CA GLN A 57 -28.36 -23.87 30.37
C GLN A 57 -28.65 -23.44 31.81
N TYR A 58 -27.62 -23.05 32.57
CA TYR A 58 -27.77 -22.60 33.95
C TYR A 58 -28.60 -21.32 34.05
N MET A 59 -28.35 -20.34 33.17
CA MET A 59 -29.03 -19.05 33.16
C MET A 59 -30.39 -19.08 32.45
N GLN A 60 -30.77 -20.21 31.83
CA GLN A 60 -31.98 -20.36 31.00
C GLN A 60 -32.05 -19.33 29.86
N TRP A 61 -30.92 -19.07 29.20
CA TRP A 61 -30.79 -18.05 28.14
C TRP A 61 -30.92 -18.60 26.71
N TRP A 62 -31.54 -19.76 26.56
CA TRP A 62 -31.85 -20.28 25.22
C TRP A 62 -32.79 -19.32 24.47
N PRO A 63 -32.60 -19.15 23.16
CA PRO A 63 -33.44 -18.26 22.37
C PRO A 63 -34.89 -18.73 22.40
N ASN A 64 -35.80 -17.86 22.81
CA ASN A 64 -37.24 -18.12 22.74
C ASN A 64 -37.70 -18.07 21.28
N ALA A 65 -38.51 -19.04 20.85
CA ALA A 65 -39.04 -19.09 19.48
C ALA A 65 -39.80 -17.83 19.06
N ASN A 66 -40.34 -17.08 20.02
CA ASN A 66 -41.12 -15.86 19.79
C ASN A 66 -40.25 -14.62 19.50
N SER A 67 -38.96 -14.65 19.82
CA SER A 67 -38.07 -13.47 19.73
C SER A 67 -37.49 -13.24 18.32
N GLY A 68 -37.81 -14.10 17.36
CA GLY A 68 -37.25 -14.06 16.01
C GLY A 68 -35.72 -14.12 15.99
N VAL A 69 -35.10 -13.52 14.96
CA VAL A 69 -33.64 -13.54 14.77
C VAL A 69 -32.89 -12.83 15.92
N MET A 70 -33.48 -11.81 16.53
CA MET A 70 -32.88 -11.08 17.65
C MET A 70 -32.69 -11.97 18.89
N GLY A 71 -33.51 -13.02 19.04
CA GLY A 71 -33.33 -14.02 20.06
C GLY A 71 -31.96 -14.72 20.00
N TYR A 72 -31.37 -14.90 18.81
CA TYR A 72 -30.07 -15.55 18.68
C TYR A 72 -28.89 -14.64 19.07
N LEU A 73 -29.07 -13.32 19.05
CA LEU A 73 -28.03 -12.39 19.52
C LEU A 73 -27.80 -12.50 21.04
N SER A 74 -28.79 -12.99 21.81
CA SER A 74 -28.62 -13.23 23.25
C SER A 74 -27.52 -14.26 23.54
N LEU A 75 -27.20 -15.13 22.58
CA LEU A 75 -26.12 -16.12 22.70
C LEU A 75 -24.72 -15.49 22.60
N ILE A 76 -24.57 -14.28 22.06
CA ILE A 76 -23.26 -13.63 21.94
C ILE A 76 -22.67 -13.36 23.33
N LEU A 77 -23.49 -12.89 24.28
CA LEU A 77 -23.03 -12.57 25.63
C LEU A 77 -22.47 -13.79 26.40
N PRO A 78 -23.18 -14.93 26.51
CA PRO A 78 -22.66 -16.11 27.21
C PRO A 78 -21.45 -16.75 26.50
N PHE A 79 -21.39 -16.70 25.17
CA PHE A 79 -20.19 -17.13 24.44
C PHE A 79 -19.02 -16.18 24.71
N GLY A 80 -19.24 -14.86 24.70
CA GLY A 80 -18.22 -13.86 25.02
C GLY A 80 -17.70 -14.00 26.44
N SER A 81 -18.59 -14.16 27.43
CA SER A 81 -18.19 -14.30 28.85
C SER A 81 -17.42 -15.60 29.09
N ALA A 82 -17.82 -16.72 28.47
CA ALA A 82 -17.11 -17.99 28.56
C ALA A 82 -15.73 -17.96 27.86
N ALA A 83 -15.52 -17.07 26.89
CA ALA A 83 -14.22 -16.92 26.23
C ALA A 83 -13.18 -16.24 27.13
N VAL A 84 -13.59 -15.30 27.99
CA VAL A 84 -12.66 -14.48 28.80
C VAL A 84 -11.74 -15.33 29.69
N PRO A 85 -12.23 -16.31 30.48
CA PRO A 85 -11.35 -17.17 31.26
C PRO A 85 -10.35 -17.96 30.41
N ILE A 86 -10.73 -18.37 29.20
CA ILE A 86 -9.86 -19.13 28.29
C ILE A 86 -8.77 -18.24 27.72
N ILE A 87 -9.11 -17.00 27.34
CA ILE A 87 -8.15 -16.00 26.87
C ILE A 87 -7.15 -15.68 27.99
N LEU A 88 -7.63 -15.38 29.20
CA LEU A 88 -6.79 -15.09 30.37
C LEU A 88 -5.90 -16.27 30.75
N PHE A 89 -6.44 -17.49 30.76
CA PHE A 89 -5.67 -18.70 31.03
C PHE A 89 -4.59 -18.93 29.96
N SER A 90 -4.92 -18.71 28.68
CA SER A 90 -3.96 -18.85 27.58
C SER A 90 -2.82 -17.84 27.70
N ASP A 91 -3.15 -16.58 27.96
CA ASP A 91 -2.16 -15.52 28.15
C ASP A 91 -1.27 -15.79 29.37
N TRP A 92 -1.87 -16.07 30.53
CA TRP A 92 -1.15 -16.34 31.78
C TRP A 92 -0.10 -17.45 31.64
N ASN A 93 -0.46 -18.57 31.00
CA ASN A 93 0.44 -19.71 30.83
C ASN A 93 1.52 -19.47 29.76
N ASN A 94 1.20 -18.76 28.68
CA ASN A 94 2.19 -18.48 27.64
C ASN A 94 3.16 -17.37 28.05
N ARG A 95 2.66 -16.35 28.76
CA ARG A 95 3.40 -15.13 29.12
C ARG A 95 4.67 -15.42 29.91
N GLN A 96 4.65 -16.33 30.88
CA GLN A 96 5.84 -16.68 31.67
C GLN A 96 7.04 -17.10 30.81
N TYR A 97 6.81 -17.89 29.76
CA TYR A 97 7.89 -18.30 28.85
C TYR A 97 8.44 -17.11 28.06
N PHE A 98 7.56 -16.24 27.56
CA PHE A 98 7.98 -15.09 26.74
C PHE A 98 8.66 -14.00 27.57
N ASP A 99 8.22 -13.76 28.80
CA ASP A 99 8.88 -12.85 29.73
C ASP A 99 10.30 -13.36 30.04
N GLN A 100 10.45 -14.63 30.42
CA GLN A 100 11.77 -15.24 30.63
C GLN A 100 12.64 -15.24 29.37
N PHE A 101 12.03 -15.45 28.20
CA PHE A 101 12.74 -15.39 26.92
C PHE A 101 13.23 -13.98 26.61
N SER A 102 12.38 -12.97 26.81
CA SER A 102 12.71 -11.56 26.65
C SER A 102 13.82 -11.16 27.62
N ASP A 103 13.71 -11.50 28.90
CA ASP A 103 14.75 -11.23 29.90
C ASP A 103 16.08 -11.89 29.54
N ARG A 104 16.04 -13.16 29.11
CA ARG A 104 17.24 -13.89 28.66
C ARG A 104 17.90 -13.18 27.48
N VAL A 105 17.11 -12.77 26.48
CA VAL A 105 17.58 -12.06 25.29
C VAL A 105 18.17 -10.70 25.65
N LEU A 106 17.48 -9.91 26.49
CA LEU A 106 17.91 -8.57 26.88
C LEU A 106 19.14 -8.57 27.80
N ARG A 107 19.40 -9.67 28.51
CA ARG A 107 20.60 -9.87 29.35
C ARG A 107 21.78 -10.48 28.60
N GLU A 108 21.64 -10.81 27.32
CA GLU A 108 22.76 -11.35 26.56
C GLU A 108 23.89 -10.31 26.40
N PRO A 109 25.17 -10.73 26.35
CA PRO A 109 26.30 -9.78 26.32
C PRO A 109 26.34 -8.86 25.09
N ASP A 110 25.58 -9.16 24.04
CA ASP A 110 25.46 -8.30 22.86
C ASP A 110 24.54 -7.09 23.07
N MET A 111 23.67 -7.15 24.08
CA MET A 111 22.72 -6.08 24.42
C MET A 111 23.35 -4.92 25.20
N LEU A 112 24.52 -5.13 25.80
CA LEU A 112 25.26 -4.11 26.54
C LEU A 112 25.79 -3.01 25.62
N GLU A 113 26.54 -3.40 24.57
CA GLU A 113 27.15 -2.47 23.62
C GLU A 113 27.20 -3.09 22.22
N PHE A 114 26.16 -2.84 21.41
CA PHE A 114 26.03 -3.45 20.07
C PHE A 114 27.25 -3.21 19.17
N GLY A 115 27.73 -1.96 19.11
CA GLY A 115 28.85 -1.58 18.25
C GLY A 115 30.15 -2.32 18.59
N ASN A 116 30.46 -2.45 19.89
CA ASN A 116 31.65 -3.16 20.36
C ASN A 116 31.49 -4.67 20.25
N TYR A 117 30.29 -5.19 20.46
CA TYR A 117 30.02 -6.62 20.37
C TYR A 117 30.12 -7.14 18.93
N TYR A 118 29.40 -6.52 18.00
CA TYR A 118 29.34 -6.98 16.60
C TYR A 118 30.58 -6.59 15.78
N SER A 119 31.51 -5.79 16.32
CA SER A 119 32.81 -5.51 15.70
C SER A 119 33.94 -6.48 16.12
N LYS A 120 33.66 -7.47 16.99
CA LYS A 120 34.65 -8.47 17.44
C LYS A 120 35.19 -9.36 16.32
N SER A 121 34.40 -9.57 15.26
CA SER A 121 34.75 -10.38 14.09
C SER A 121 34.35 -9.63 12.82
N PRO A 122 35.16 -9.70 11.74
CA PRO A 122 34.79 -9.10 10.45
C PRO A 122 33.53 -9.72 9.84
N ALA A 123 33.20 -10.96 10.22
CA ALA A 123 32.00 -11.66 9.79
C ALA A 123 30.80 -11.50 10.75
N SER A 124 30.98 -10.75 11.85
CA SER A 124 29.86 -10.30 12.68
C SER A 124 29.30 -8.98 12.14
N GLY A 125 28.01 -8.74 12.36
CA GLY A 125 27.40 -7.48 11.97
C GLY A 125 25.97 -7.31 12.48
N LEU A 126 25.58 -6.06 12.65
CA LEU A 126 24.21 -5.63 12.91
C LEU A 126 23.81 -4.67 11.78
N TRP A 127 22.79 -5.06 11.04
CA TRP A 127 22.28 -4.31 9.89
C TRP A 127 20.85 -3.86 10.13
N ILE A 128 20.56 -2.63 9.74
CA ILE A 128 19.29 -1.96 9.91
C ILE A 128 18.70 -1.75 8.51
N LEU A 129 17.46 -2.17 8.35
CA LEU A 129 16.63 -1.86 7.19
C LEU A 129 15.82 -0.61 7.49
N GLU A 130 16.10 0.46 6.75
CA GLU A 130 15.38 1.72 6.84
C GLU A 130 14.46 1.92 5.63
N PHE A 131 13.31 2.52 5.88
CA PHE A 131 12.40 3.03 4.87
C PHE A 131 11.87 4.38 5.34
N ASP A 132 12.00 5.41 4.51
CA ASP A 132 11.56 6.78 4.85
C ASP A 132 12.13 7.30 6.18
N ASN A 133 13.43 7.09 6.40
CA ASN A 133 14.15 7.40 7.65
C ASN A 133 13.60 6.74 8.92
N ARG A 134 12.77 5.70 8.80
CA ARG A 134 12.30 4.88 9.92
C ARG A 134 12.92 3.49 9.87
N ILE A 135 13.22 2.92 11.02
CA ILE A 135 13.71 1.54 11.11
C ILE A 135 12.52 0.61 10.93
N VAL A 136 12.52 -0.16 9.83
CA VAL A 136 11.46 -1.12 9.51
C VAL A 136 11.92 -2.57 9.67
N GLY A 137 13.21 -2.80 9.86
CA GLY A 137 13.75 -4.12 10.17
C GLY A 137 15.19 -4.08 10.67
N LEU A 138 15.63 -5.18 11.26
CA LEU A 138 17.03 -5.38 11.65
C LEU A 138 17.40 -6.86 11.60
N ILE A 139 18.68 -7.12 11.42
CA ILE A 139 19.27 -8.45 11.52
C ILE A 139 20.65 -8.37 12.16
N ALA A 140 20.90 -9.25 13.14
CA ALA A 140 22.13 -9.31 13.89
C ALA A 140 22.77 -10.70 13.77
N VAL A 141 24.03 -10.74 13.36
CA VAL A 141 24.80 -11.98 13.16
C VAL A 141 26.11 -11.92 13.93
N ASP A 142 26.36 -12.95 14.73
CA ASP A 142 27.56 -13.09 15.55
C ASP A 142 28.42 -14.26 15.07
N ALA A 143 29.61 -13.95 14.57
CA ALA A 143 30.65 -14.89 14.17
C ALA A 143 31.86 -14.89 15.13
N SER A 144 31.71 -14.36 16.35
CA SER A 144 32.80 -14.35 17.33
C SER A 144 32.97 -15.71 18.01
N VAL A 145 34.21 -16.10 18.30
CA VAL A 145 34.46 -17.33 19.10
C VAL A 145 33.90 -17.11 20.49
N ASN A 146 32.95 -17.98 20.90
CA ASN A 146 32.24 -18.00 22.18
C ASN A 146 32.85 -17.09 23.25
N SER A 147 32.09 -16.07 23.65
CA SER A 147 32.41 -15.03 24.65
C SER A 147 32.95 -15.55 25.99
N ALA A 148 32.89 -16.86 26.25
CA ALA A 148 33.43 -17.50 27.45
C ALA A 148 34.97 -17.65 27.44
N ALA A 149 35.62 -17.58 26.26
CA ALA A 149 37.07 -17.71 26.18
C ALA A 149 37.75 -16.37 26.52
N LYS A 150 38.38 -16.27 27.69
CA LYS A 150 39.08 -15.07 28.22
C LYS A 150 40.26 -14.54 27.36
N ASN A 151 40.52 -15.10 26.19
CA ASN A 151 41.66 -14.71 25.35
C ASN A 151 41.29 -13.56 24.40
N LYS A 152 41.87 -12.38 24.66
CA LYS A 152 41.65 -11.07 24.01
C LYS A 152 41.91 -10.97 22.48
N LYS A 153 42.22 -12.05 21.76
CA LYS A 153 42.47 -11.95 20.32
C LYS A 153 41.17 -12.12 19.54
N ARG A 154 40.82 -11.11 18.73
CA ARG A 154 39.71 -11.15 17.77
C ARG A 154 39.89 -12.35 16.84
N LYS A 155 39.11 -13.41 17.05
CA LYS A 155 39.13 -14.61 16.23
C LYS A 155 37.70 -14.88 15.73
N THR A 156 37.58 -15.10 14.43
CA THR A 156 36.33 -15.53 13.79
C THR A 156 36.09 -17.01 14.09
N SER A 157 34.86 -17.35 14.46
CA SER A 157 34.41 -18.74 14.61
C SER A 157 34.13 -19.35 13.23
N ASP A 158 34.28 -20.66 13.12
CA ASP A 158 33.82 -21.44 11.96
C ASP A 158 32.29 -21.44 11.81
N THR A 159 31.56 -21.14 12.88
CA THR A 159 30.11 -21.10 12.93
C THR A 159 29.63 -19.72 13.37
N ALA A 160 28.87 -19.03 12.52
CA ALA A 160 28.18 -17.81 12.91
C ALA A 160 26.74 -18.11 13.38
N VAL A 161 26.16 -17.23 14.19
CA VAL A 161 24.81 -17.35 14.72
C VAL A 161 24.01 -16.09 14.39
N ILE A 162 22.86 -16.24 13.71
CA ILE A 162 21.88 -15.16 13.59
C ILE A 162 21.15 -15.07 14.93
N ARG A 163 21.38 -13.99 15.68
CA ARG A 163 20.81 -13.76 17.01
C ARG A 163 19.44 -13.11 16.94
N HIS A 164 19.35 -12.01 16.18
CA HIS A 164 18.15 -11.18 16.11
C HIS A 164 17.72 -11.01 14.66
N VAL A 165 16.42 -11.14 14.40
CA VAL A 165 15.79 -10.82 13.11
C VAL A 165 14.48 -10.15 13.43
N TYR A 166 14.20 -8.98 12.86
CA TYR A 166 12.93 -8.29 13.00
C TYR A 166 12.57 -7.62 11.68
N VAL A 167 11.29 -7.67 11.32
CA VAL A 167 10.69 -6.86 10.28
C VAL A 167 9.33 -6.41 10.77
N ASP A 168 9.04 -5.12 10.60
CA ASP A 168 7.81 -4.50 11.04
C ASP A 168 6.62 -5.03 10.23
N GLU A 169 5.47 -5.20 10.90
CA GLU A 169 4.33 -5.98 10.38
C GLU A 169 3.82 -5.55 9.00
N PRO A 170 3.65 -4.24 8.71
CA PRO A 170 3.16 -3.78 7.42
C PRO A 170 4.04 -4.19 6.23
N TYR A 171 5.34 -4.43 6.47
CA TYR A 171 6.31 -4.72 5.41
C TYR A 171 6.52 -6.22 5.17
N ARG A 172 5.98 -7.10 6.03
CA ARG A 172 6.18 -8.56 5.94
C ARG A 172 5.54 -9.18 4.70
N ALA A 173 4.44 -8.61 4.23
CA ALA A 173 3.71 -9.08 3.06
C ALA A 173 4.52 -8.96 1.77
N ILE A 174 5.43 -7.99 1.71
CA ILE A 174 6.27 -7.70 0.54
C ILE A 174 7.46 -8.68 0.46
N GLY A 175 7.78 -9.38 1.55
CA GLY A 175 8.87 -10.36 1.58
C GLY A 175 10.25 -9.77 1.91
N ILE A 176 10.33 -8.53 2.39
CA ILE A 176 11.58 -7.81 2.63
C ILE A 176 12.50 -8.48 3.68
N GLN A 177 11.94 -9.34 4.53
CA GLN A 177 12.69 -10.20 5.45
C GLN A 177 13.68 -11.12 4.72
N LYS A 178 13.36 -11.56 3.49
CA LYS A 178 14.25 -12.38 2.69
C LYS A 178 15.45 -11.57 2.22
N ASP A 179 15.21 -10.38 1.67
CA ASP A 179 16.28 -9.49 1.20
C ASP A 179 17.24 -9.12 2.34
N LEU A 180 16.69 -8.90 3.53
CA LEU A 180 17.47 -8.62 4.73
C LEU A 180 18.34 -9.81 5.17
N ILE A 181 17.80 -11.04 5.12
CA ILE A 181 18.55 -12.27 5.40
C ILE A 181 19.62 -12.50 4.33
N ASP A 182 19.27 -12.43 3.04
CA ASP A 182 20.20 -12.64 1.92
C ASP A 182 21.36 -11.65 1.96
N PHE A 183 21.08 -10.38 2.28
CA PHE A 183 22.10 -9.35 2.48
C PHE A 183 23.06 -9.71 3.62
N ALA A 184 22.53 -10.11 4.78
CA ALA A 184 23.35 -10.50 5.93
C ALA A 184 24.21 -11.74 5.61
N LEU A 185 23.63 -12.76 4.97
CA LEU A 185 24.34 -13.97 4.56
C LEU A 185 25.49 -13.64 3.60
N GLN A 186 25.24 -12.77 2.61
CA GLN A 186 26.26 -12.32 1.68
C GLN A 186 27.39 -11.62 2.43
N LYS A 187 27.09 -10.69 3.34
CA LYS A 187 28.11 -9.99 4.12
C LYS A 187 28.93 -10.93 4.98
N VAL A 188 28.31 -11.87 5.68
CA VAL A 188 28.99 -12.82 6.57
C VAL A 188 29.91 -13.75 5.78
N PHE A 189 29.41 -14.39 4.70
CA PHE A 189 30.20 -15.35 3.94
C PHE A 189 31.29 -14.71 3.07
N THR A 190 31.14 -13.44 2.68
CA THR A 190 32.18 -12.72 1.91
C THR A 190 33.23 -12.05 2.78
N ALA A 191 32.90 -11.70 4.03
CA ALA A 191 33.84 -11.03 4.93
C ALA A 191 34.98 -11.95 5.42
N ASP A 192 34.71 -13.23 5.67
CA ASP A 192 35.73 -14.16 6.16
C ASP A 192 35.50 -15.60 5.67
N THR A 193 36.51 -16.18 5.03
CA THR A 193 36.50 -17.58 4.58
C THR A 193 36.54 -18.59 5.72
N VAL A 194 36.77 -18.18 6.97
CA VAL A 194 36.73 -19.08 8.13
C VAL A 194 35.31 -19.57 8.43
N VAL A 195 34.28 -18.74 8.21
CA VAL A 195 32.88 -19.10 8.52
C VAL A 195 32.36 -20.17 7.55
N GLN A 196 32.23 -21.40 8.01
CA GLN A 196 31.74 -22.54 7.22
C GLN A 196 30.23 -22.74 7.33
N SER A 197 29.62 -22.32 8.44
CA SER A 197 28.18 -22.46 8.64
C SER A 197 27.57 -21.31 9.42
N ILE A 198 26.28 -21.07 9.19
CA ILE A 198 25.47 -20.09 9.91
C ILE A 198 24.30 -20.83 10.55
N LYS A 199 24.15 -20.66 11.87
CA LYS A 199 23.09 -21.26 12.68
C LYS A 199 22.07 -20.21 13.10
N THR A 200 20.84 -20.62 13.30
CA THR A 200 19.79 -19.76 13.84
C THR A 200 18.71 -20.59 14.51
N THR A 201 17.91 -19.96 15.36
CA THR A 201 16.68 -20.53 15.91
C THR A 201 15.48 -19.99 15.15
N SER A 202 14.48 -20.84 14.98
CA SER A 202 13.24 -20.49 14.28
C SER A 202 12.06 -21.07 15.05
N SER A 203 10.95 -20.33 15.10
CA SER A 203 9.75 -20.75 15.81
C SER A 203 8.55 -20.70 14.87
N PRO A 204 7.63 -21.69 14.93
CA PRO A 204 6.38 -21.64 14.17
C PRO A 204 5.46 -20.51 14.63
N LEU A 205 5.79 -19.82 15.73
CA LEU A 205 5.11 -18.63 16.20
C LEU A 205 5.55 -17.36 15.45
N ARG A 206 6.62 -17.43 14.65
CA ARG A 206 7.12 -16.35 13.79
C ARG A 206 7.29 -16.86 12.36
N ALA A 207 6.16 -17.22 11.76
CA ALA A 207 6.10 -17.90 10.45
C ALA A 207 6.81 -17.13 9.33
N TYR A 208 6.81 -15.79 9.36
CA TYR A 208 7.48 -14.97 8.33
C TYR A 208 9.00 -15.18 8.32
N VAL A 209 9.63 -15.31 9.50
CA VAL A 209 11.07 -15.59 9.61
C VAL A 209 11.36 -17.03 9.20
N GLU A 210 10.56 -17.99 9.64
CA GLU A 210 10.74 -19.39 9.27
C GLU A 210 10.66 -19.60 7.75
N LYS A 211 9.67 -18.96 7.10
CA LYS A 211 9.53 -18.97 5.65
C LYS A 211 10.77 -18.38 4.98
N ALA A 212 11.19 -17.18 5.39
CA ALA A 212 12.35 -16.50 4.79
C ALA A 212 13.66 -17.29 4.98
N LEU A 213 13.89 -17.88 6.15
CA LEU A 213 15.04 -18.76 6.39
C LEU A 213 15.00 -20.01 5.49
N THR A 214 13.83 -20.63 5.34
CA THR A 214 13.68 -21.81 4.48
C THR A 214 13.96 -21.46 3.00
N GLU A 215 13.48 -20.30 2.53
CA GLU A 215 13.75 -19.78 1.20
C GLU A 215 15.23 -19.43 0.98
N ALA A 216 15.92 -18.94 2.02
CA ALA A 216 17.36 -18.71 2.02
C ALA A 216 18.20 -20.00 2.09
N GLY A 217 17.55 -21.18 2.18
CA GLY A 217 18.20 -22.48 2.12
C GLY A 217 18.57 -23.09 3.45
N PHE A 218 18.14 -22.51 4.57
CA PHE A 218 18.40 -23.08 5.89
C PHE A 218 17.68 -24.43 6.06
N ARG A 219 18.41 -25.41 6.57
CA ARG A 219 17.91 -26.77 6.84
C ARG A 219 17.64 -26.97 8.32
N PHE A 220 16.64 -27.79 8.63
CA PHE A 220 16.36 -28.21 9.99
C PHE A 220 17.50 -29.09 10.53
N GLU A 221 18.09 -28.69 11.66
CA GLU A 221 19.16 -29.43 12.36
C GLU A 221 18.60 -30.20 13.58
N GLY A 222 17.58 -29.65 14.26
CA GLY A 222 16.97 -30.27 15.43
C GLY A 222 16.03 -29.33 16.19
N VAL A 223 15.52 -29.78 17.33
CA VAL A 223 14.70 -28.94 18.24
C VAL A 223 15.62 -28.34 19.31
N ALA A 224 15.64 -27.01 19.43
CA ALA A 224 16.39 -26.29 20.45
C ALA A 224 15.69 -26.37 21.82
N GLU A 225 14.42 -25.96 21.84
CA GLU A 225 13.61 -25.85 23.05
C GLU A 225 12.12 -25.95 22.67
N LYS A 226 11.26 -26.03 23.68
CA LYS A 226 9.80 -26.02 23.53
C LYS A 226 9.27 -24.74 24.18
N ALA A 227 8.43 -24.01 23.46
CA ALA A 227 7.84 -22.75 23.90
C ALA A 227 6.39 -22.93 24.37
N GLY A 228 6.01 -22.21 25.43
CA GLY A 228 4.65 -22.02 25.94
C GLY A 228 3.78 -23.26 26.17
N LEU A 229 2.47 -23.05 26.33
CA LEU A 229 1.52 -24.06 26.84
C LEU A 229 1.41 -25.29 25.92
N LEU A 230 1.34 -25.08 24.60
CA LEU A 230 1.26 -26.16 23.62
C LEU A 230 2.63 -26.73 23.21
N LYS A 231 3.71 -26.34 23.90
CA LYS A 231 5.07 -26.87 23.68
C LYS A 231 5.54 -26.73 22.23
N TRP A 232 5.34 -25.56 21.63
CA TRP A 232 5.75 -25.27 20.25
C TRP A 232 7.26 -25.51 20.08
N LYS A 233 7.64 -26.28 19.06
CA LYS A 233 9.04 -26.67 18.84
C LYS A 233 9.83 -25.51 18.25
N VAL A 234 10.75 -24.93 19.03
CA VAL A 234 11.74 -23.98 18.51
C VAL A 234 12.83 -24.79 17.83
N SER A 235 12.98 -24.61 16.53
CA SER A 235 13.84 -25.42 15.67
C SER A 235 15.19 -24.75 15.43
N LYS A 236 16.28 -25.50 15.62
CA LYS A 236 17.62 -25.13 15.16
C LYS A 236 17.69 -25.31 13.65
N ARG A 237 18.16 -24.29 12.97
CA ARG A 237 18.34 -24.27 11.52
C ARG A 237 19.79 -23.93 11.19
N VAL A 238 20.33 -24.59 10.16
CA VAL A 238 21.71 -24.43 9.72
C VAL A 238 21.79 -24.21 8.21
N LEU A 239 22.64 -23.28 7.80
CA LEU A 239 23.04 -23.06 6.41
C LEU A 239 24.55 -23.20 6.30
N THR A 240 25.01 -24.14 5.48
CA THR A 240 26.44 -24.30 5.19
C THR A 240 26.86 -23.39 4.05
N ARG A 241 28.13 -22.95 4.02
CA ARG A 241 28.67 -22.15 2.91
C ARG A 241 28.45 -22.83 1.57
N ASP A 242 28.69 -24.14 1.47
CA ASP A 242 28.45 -24.89 0.24
C ASP A 242 26.98 -24.88 -0.17
N GLY A 243 26.06 -24.92 0.80
CA GLY A 243 24.62 -24.79 0.56
C GLY A 243 24.26 -23.41 0.01
N TRP A 244 24.82 -22.35 0.62
CA TRP A 244 24.65 -20.98 0.16
C TRP A 244 25.24 -20.76 -1.24
N MET A 245 26.47 -21.21 -1.49
CA MET A 245 27.11 -21.13 -2.81
C MET A 245 26.31 -21.86 -3.88
N LYS A 246 25.73 -23.03 -3.59
CA LYS A 246 24.86 -23.74 -4.55
C LYS A 246 23.59 -22.98 -4.88
N LEU A 247 23.05 -22.19 -3.95
CA LEU A 247 21.86 -21.37 -4.18
C LEU A 247 22.21 -20.07 -4.91
N PHE A 248 23.31 -19.43 -4.53
CA PHE A 248 23.78 -18.17 -5.10
C PHE A 248 24.44 -18.34 -6.49
N HIS A 249 25.07 -19.49 -6.73
CA HIS A 249 25.63 -19.88 -8.03
C HIS A 249 24.74 -20.83 -8.82
N ARG A 250 23.46 -20.99 -8.45
CA ARG A 250 22.51 -21.26 -9.52
C ARG A 250 22.64 -20.04 -10.44
N PRO A 251 23.18 -20.17 -11.68
CA PRO A 251 22.90 -19.14 -12.67
C PRO A 251 21.40 -18.98 -12.57
N VAL A 252 20.92 -17.75 -12.41
CA VAL A 252 19.49 -17.48 -12.47
C VAL A 252 19.07 -18.07 -13.80
N PHE A 253 18.58 -19.32 -13.76
CA PHE A 253 18.06 -20.04 -14.90
C PHE A 253 16.73 -19.32 -15.10
N SER A 254 16.83 -18.19 -15.78
CA SER A 254 15.78 -17.75 -16.67
C SER A 254 15.37 -19.01 -17.42
N PRO A 255 14.09 -19.44 -17.38
CA PRO A 255 13.63 -20.66 -18.03
C PRO A 255 13.68 -20.60 -19.57
N TYR A 256 14.54 -19.75 -20.14
CA TYR A 256 14.81 -19.65 -21.57
C TYR A 256 16.30 -19.78 -21.84
N SER A 257 16.79 -21.02 -21.85
CA SER A 257 17.93 -21.33 -22.72
C SER A 257 17.39 -21.36 -24.16
N PRO A 258 17.96 -20.57 -25.08
CA PRO A 258 17.50 -20.56 -26.47
C PRO A 258 17.81 -21.92 -27.13
N PRO A 259 16.93 -22.42 -28.01
CA PRO A 259 17.26 -23.59 -28.83
C PRO A 259 18.42 -23.26 -29.77
N SER A 260 19.24 -24.28 -30.06
CA SER A 260 20.34 -24.17 -31.01
C SER A 260 19.85 -23.77 -32.41
N PRO A 261 20.68 -23.08 -33.22
CA PRO A 261 20.22 -22.46 -34.45
C PRO A 261 20.01 -23.53 -35.52
N ARG A 262 18.74 -23.79 -35.87
CA ARG A 262 18.39 -24.47 -37.12
C ARG A 262 17.50 -23.58 -37.98
N SER A 263 17.98 -23.43 -39.21
CA SER A 263 17.35 -22.90 -40.41
C SER A 263 16.77 -21.49 -40.34
N GLU A 264 17.51 -20.59 -40.98
CA GLU A 264 17.00 -19.40 -41.66
C GLU A 264 15.69 -19.71 -42.40
N GLN A 265 14.60 -19.04 -42.02
CA GLN A 265 13.67 -18.38 -42.95
C GLN A 265 12.52 -17.71 -42.19
N CYS A 266 12.15 -16.52 -42.66
CA CYS A 266 11.07 -15.63 -42.19
C CYS A 266 11.33 -14.81 -40.89
N LYS A 267 12.26 -13.84 -40.99
CA LYS A 267 12.28 -12.66 -40.12
C LYS A 267 11.05 -11.79 -40.39
N LYS A 268 10.01 -11.87 -39.56
CA LYS A 268 8.93 -10.87 -39.48
C LYS A 268 9.07 -10.06 -38.20
N ILE A 269 9.10 -8.74 -38.38
CA ILE A 269 9.30 -7.72 -37.34
C ILE A 269 7.91 -7.25 -36.90
N PRO A 270 7.52 -7.31 -35.61
CA PRO A 270 6.36 -6.56 -35.15
C PRO A 270 6.76 -5.09 -35.06
N VAL A 271 6.10 -4.29 -35.88
CA VAL A 271 6.34 -2.85 -36.07
C VAL A 271 5.33 -2.09 -35.23
N LEU A 272 5.85 -1.10 -34.50
CA LEU A 272 5.13 0.07 -33.99
C LEU A 272 4.12 0.56 -35.06
N PHE A 273 2.82 0.41 -34.83
CA PHE A 273 1.84 0.81 -35.85
C PHE A 273 1.82 2.34 -35.99
N SER A 274 2.58 2.86 -36.95
CA SER A 274 2.36 4.19 -37.52
C SER A 274 1.34 4.00 -38.65
N THR A 275 0.07 4.35 -38.42
CA THR A 275 -0.87 4.47 -39.53
C THR A 275 -0.84 5.92 -40.04
N PRO A 276 -0.61 6.16 -41.35
CA PRO A 276 -0.90 7.47 -41.91
C PRO A 276 -2.40 7.71 -41.78
N SER A 277 -2.78 8.74 -41.01
CA SER A 277 -4.18 9.10 -40.78
C SER A 277 -4.91 9.23 -42.12
N ALA A 278 -5.90 8.36 -42.36
CA ALA A 278 -6.76 8.42 -43.54
C ALA A 278 -7.60 9.70 -43.48
N LYS A 279 -7.90 10.28 -44.65
CA LYS A 279 -8.58 11.58 -44.83
C LYS A 279 -9.77 11.75 -43.84
N PRO A 280 -9.92 12.93 -43.21
CA PRO A 280 -11.04 13.19 -42.31
C PRO A 280 -12.36 12.99 -43.06
N SER A 281 -13.20 12.11 -42.52
CA SER A 281 -14.59 11.89 -42.96
C SER A 281 -15.36 13.21 -42.93
N THR A 282 -16.06 13.54 -44.01
CA THR A 282 -16.84 14.77 -44.21
C THR A 282 -18.17 14.81 -43.44
N HIS A 283 -18.32 14.02 -42.38
CA HIS A 283 -19.51 14.10 -41.52
C HIS A 283 -19.45 15.32 -40.60
N LYS A 284 -20.48 16.17 -40.66
CA LYS A 284 -20.67 17.32 -39.76
C LYS A 284 -20.40 16.91 -38.31
N PRO A 285 -19.59 17.67 -37.54
CA PRO A 285 -19.32 17.36 -36.14
C PRO A 285 -20.63 17.44 -35.35
N ARG A 286 -21.09 16.31 -34.81
CA ARG A 286 -22.03 16.29 -33.67
C ARG A 286 -21.25 16.69 -32.42
N ASN A 287 -21.91 17.38 -31.49
CA ASN A 287 -21.38 17.88 -30.20
C ASN A 287 -20.95 16.74 -29.24
N THR A 288 -20.03 15.88 -29.64
CA THR A 288 -19.38 14.91 -28.74
C THR A 288 -18.02 15.46 -28.34
N ARG A 289 -17.73 15.53 -27.03
CA ARG A 289 -16.49 16.13 -26.50
C ARG A 289 -15.27 15.21 -26.62
N PHE A 290 -15.45 13.95 -27.04
CA PHE A 290 -14.36 12.98 -27.20
C PHE A 290 -13.75 12.98 -28.60
N PRO A 291 -12.42 12.89 -28.73
CA PRO A 291 -11.79 12.37 -29.95
C PRO A 291 -12.15 10.88 -30.08
N GLY A 292 -12.61 10.44 -31.25
CA GLY A 292 -13.14 9.09 -31.46
C GLY A 292 -12.14 7.98 -31.09
N LEU A 293 -12.40 7.25 -30.00
CA LEU A 293 -11.69 6.03 -29.62
C LEU A 293 -12.04 4.95 -30.65
N HIS A 294 -11.06 4.44 -31.39
CA HIS A 294 -11.26 3.32 -32.31
C HIS A 294 -10.88 2.01 -31.60
N SER A 295 -11.84 1.11 -31.42
CA SER A 295 -11.57 -0.24 -30.92
C SER A 295 -10.85 -1.05 -32.00
N ARG A 296 -9.53 -1.23 -31.85
CA ARG A 296 -8.73 -2.24 -32.57
C ARG A 296 -7.87 -3.01 -31.56
N LEU A 297 -8.54 -3.76 -30.69
CA LEU A 297 -7.88 -4.77 -29.86
C LEU A 297 -7.75 -6.07 -30.68
N GLN A 298 -6.72 -6.16 -31.51
CA GLN A 298 -6.25 -7.43 -32.04
C GLN A 298 -4.81 -7.71 -31.57
N GLN A 299 -4.73 -8.83 -30.87
CA GLN A 299 -3.61 -9.50 -30.21
C GLN A 299 -2.31 -9.51 -31.04
N VAL A 300 -1.20 -9.03 -30.47
CA VAL A 300 0.16 -9.28 -30.97
C VAL A 300 1.06 -9.64 -29.80
N MET A 301 1.50 -10.90 -29.76
CA MET A 301 2.44 -11.44 -28.76
C MET A 301 3.84 -11.52 -29.35
N GLY A 302 4.83 -10.94 -28.68
CA GLY A 302 6.24 -11.13 -29.00
C GLY A 302 7.16 -10.42 -28.02
N ARG A 303 7.79 -11.18 -27.11
CA ARG A 303 8.90 -10.69 -26.28
C ARG A 303 10.17 -10.63 -27.11
N TYR A 304 10.89 -9.50 -27.07
CA TYR A 304 12.20 -9.39 -27.69
C TYR A 304 13.21 -8.67 -26.77
N PRO A 305 14.42 -9.23 -26.58
CA PRO A 305 15.48 -8.57 -25.83
C PRO A 305 16.13 -7.48 -26.69
N PHE A 306 15.76 -6.22 -26.52
CA PHE A 306 16.37 -5.09 -27.25
C PHE A 306 17.03 -4.10 -26.28
N LYS A 307 18.36 -4.20 -26.11
CA LYS A 307 19.15 -3.45 -25.12
C LYS A 307 19.57 -2.02 -25.51
N ASN A 308 19.32 -1.53 -26.72
CA ASN A 308 19.81 -0.21 -27.14
C ASN A 308 18.67 0.81 -27.39
N LEU A 309 18.65 1.85 -26.56
CA LEU A 309 17.65 2.93 -26.54
C LEU A 309 17.70 3.83 -27.79
N GLU A 310 18.91 4.13 -28.29
CA GLU A 310 19.12 5.01 -29.44
C GLU A 310 18.61 4.37 -30.74
N TYR A 311 18.72 3.05 -30.85
CA TYR A 311 18.19 2.31 -31.99
C TYR A 311 16.65 2.42 -32.07
N ARG A 312 15.96 2.52 -30.92
CA ARG A 312 14.49 2.62 -30.84
C ARG A 312 13.99 3.97 -31.38
N THR A 313 14.62 5.08 -30.99
CA THR A 313 14.25 6.44 -31.42
C THR A 313 14.69 6.74 -32.86
N ALA A 314 15.85 6.22 -33.29
CA ALA A 314 16.32 6.38 -34.66
C ALA A 314 15.37 5.72 -35.68
N ARG A 315 14.83 4.54 -35.37
CA ARG A 315 13.97 3.80 -36.30
C ARG A 315 12.59 4.46 -36.53
N LEU A 316 12.10 5.17 -35.52
CA LEU A 316 10.91 6.01 -35.61
C LEU A 316 11.09 7.22 -36.53
N ARG A 317 12.28 7.81 -36.56
CA ARG A 317 12.61 8.91 -37.49
C ARG A 317 12.68 8.43 -38.94
N VAL A 318 13.05 7.17 -39.16
CA VAL A 318 13.32 6.59 -40.49
C VAL A 318 12.06 6.06 -41.19
N SER A 319 10.98 5.76 -40.47
CA SER A 319 9.87 4.96 -41.00
C SER A 319 8.65 5.74 -41.54
N ALA A 320 8.52 7.04 -41.27
CA ALA A 320 7.37 7.83 -41.73
C ALA A 320 7.79 9.15 -42.43
N PRO A 321 7.29 9.45 -43.64
CA PRO A 321 7.58 10.70 -44.34
C PRO A 321 7.29 11.91 -43.44
N ALA A 322 8.21 12.88 -43.34
CA ALA A 322 8.06 14.05 -42.45
C ALA A 322 6.78 14.87 -42.69
N SER A 323 6.15 14.73 -43.86
CA SER A 323 4.99 15.47 -44.31
C SER A 323 3.63 14.95 -43.80
N LEU A 324 3.57 13.80 -43.11
CA LEU A 324 2.32 13.22 -42.62
C LEU A 324 2.20 13.28 -41.08
N PRO A 325 0.97 13.50 -40.54
CA PRO A 325 0.75 13.35 -39.11
C PRO A 325 0.92 11.87 -38.74
N ILE A 326 1.52 11.61 -37.57
CA ILE A 326 1.69 10.25 -37.07
C ILE A 326 0.93 10.07 -35.76
N GLU A 327 0.37 8.88 -35.59
CA GLU A 327 -0.19 8.41 -34.34
C GLU A 327 0.64 7.22 -33.89
N VAL A 328 1.23 7.34 -32.71
CA VAL A 328 2.05 6.29 -32.10
C VAL A 328 1.27 5.77 -30.91
N ALA A 329 0.89 4.50 -30.94
CA ALA A 329 0.25 3.83 -29.81
C ALA A 329 1.22 2.85 -29.16
N MET A 330 1.30 2.89 -27.83
CA MET A 330 1.99 1.91 -27.00
C MET A 330 0.95 1.19 -26.15
N ASP A 331 0.89 -0.13 -26.30
CA ASP A 331 -0.08 -1.02 -25.71
C ASP A 331 0.16 -1.33 -24.23
N SER A 332 1.41 -1.30 -23.78
CA SER A 332 1.76 -1.48 -22.36
C SER A 332 3.04 -0.74 -22.01
N VAL A 333 2.91 0.43 -21.38
CA VAL A 333 4.06 1.14 -20.81
C VAL A 333 4.64 0.37 -19.62
N ASP A 334 3.81 -0.39 -18.91
CA ASP A 334 4.23 -1.16 -17.73
C ASP A 334 5.19 -2.28 -18.11
N THR A 335 4.94 -2.96 -19.23
CA THR A 335 5.88 -3.98 -19.76
C THR A 335 7.20 -3.35 -20.18
N LEU A 336 7.16 -2.16 -20.79
CA LEU A 336 8.37 -1.41 -21.09
C LEU A 336 9.15 -1.03 -19.82
N PHE A 337 8.44 -0.64 -18.77
CA PHE A 337 9.01 -0.33 -17.47
C PHE A 337 9.67 -1.56 -16.83
N GLU A 338 8.97 -2.69 -16.80
CA GLU A 338 9.51 -3.98 -16.32
C GLU A 338 10.77 -4.41 -17.10
N ASP A 339 10.75 -4.28 -18.42
CA ASP A 339 11.88 -4.63 -19.29
C ASP A 339 13.10 -3.73 -19.07
N SER A 340 12.88 -2.45 -18.77
CA SER A 340 13.96 -1.51 -18.48
C SER A 340 14.57 -1.72 -17.09
N GLY A 341 13.77 -2.16 -16.12
CA GLY A 341 14.15 -2.20 -14.70
C GLY A 341 14.41 -0.83 -14.07
N SER A 342 14.16 0.29 -14.77
CA SER A 342 14.49 1.65 -14.31
C SER A 342 13.42 2.67 -14.72
N THR A 343 12.84 3.34 -13.72
CA THR A 343 11.84 4.41 -13.91
C THR A 343 12.41 5.56 -14.74
N LEU A 344 13.65 5.95 -14.45
CA LEU A 344 14.32 7.07 -15.11
C LEU A 344 14.55 6.77 -16.59
N GLU A 345 15.03 5.57 -16.93
CA GLU A 345 15.29 5.17 -18.31
C GLU A 345 13.99 5.11 -19.12
N THR A 346 12.92 4.56 -18.54
CA THR A 346 11.61 4.51 -19.20
C THR A 346 11.06 5.92 -19.47
N ILE A 347 11.13 6.82 -18.48
CA ILE A 347 10.67 8.20 -18.64
C ILE A 347 11.53 8.96 -19.66
N GLN A 348 12.86 8.80 -19.63
CA GLN A 348 13.75 9.42 -20.61
C GLN A 348 13.42 8.96 -22.03
N PHE A 349 13.15 7.66 -22.21
CA PHE A 349 12.71 7.10 -23.48
C PHE A 349 11.39 7.71 -23.95
N LEU A 350 10.38 7.75 -23.09
CA LEU A 350 9.08 8.33 -23.42
C LEU A 350 9.18 9.83 -23.73
N LYS A 351 10.03 10.59 -23.01
CA LYS A 351 10.31 11.99 -23.31
C LYS A 351 11.00 12.18 -24.66
N ALA A 352 11.97 11.33 -24.97
CA ALA A 352 12.63 11.33 -26.29
C ALA A 352 11.62 11.02 -27.42
N LEU A 353 10.68 10.10 -27.16
CA LEU A 353 9.59 9.77 -28.09
C LEU A 353 8.64 10.96 -28.30
N VAL A 354 8.17 11.60 -27.22
CA VAL A 354 7.33 12.80 -27.29
C VAL A 354 8.04 13.91 -28.07
N THR A 355 9.34 14.12 -27.83
CA THR A 355 10.16 15.14 -28.51
C THR A 355 10.27 14.85 -30.01
N ALA A 356 10.50 13.58 -30.38
CA ALA A 356 10.52 13.15 -31.77
C ALA A 356 9.17 13.35 -32.47
N ILE A 357 8.05 13.11 -31.78
CA ILE A 357 6.70 13.31 -32.32
C ILE A 357 6.36 14.80 -32.44
N SER A 358 6.70 15.62 -31.42
CA SER A 358 6.36 17.05 -31.37
C SER A 358 7.20 17.92 -32.32
N SER A 359 8.42 17.48 -32.67
CA SER A 359 9.26 18.13 -33.68
C SER A 359 8.72 18.06 -35.11
N ARG A 360 7.63 17.31 -35.35
CA ARG A 360 7.03 17.18 -36.68
C ARG A 360 6.16 18.40 -37.01
N PRO A 361 6.11 18.84 -38.28
CA PRO A 361 5.37 20.03 -38.68
C PRO A 361 3.84 19.87 -38.59
N LYS A 362 3.34 18.63 -38.62
CA LYS A 362 1.90 18.32 -38.51
C LYS A 362 1.57 17.78 -37.13
N PRO A 363 0.37 18.09 -36.59
CA PRO A 363 -0.06 17.62 -35.28
C PRO A 363 -0.04 16.09 -35.24
N SER A 364 0.79 15.55 -34.37
CA SER A 364 1.02 14.12 -34.20
C SER A 364 0.70 13.73 -32.76
N ARG A 365 0.35 12.47 -32.51
CA ARG A 365 -0.17 12.00 -31.23
C ARG A 365 0.62 10.80 -30.71
N LEU A 366 0.80 10.77 -29.38
CA LEU A 366 1.30 9.62 -28.65
C LEU A 366 0.18 9.12 -27.73
N ILE A 367 -0.23 7.88 -27.91
CA ILE A 367 -1.21 7.18 -27.09
C ILE A 367 -0.45 6.17 -26.24
N LEU A 368 -0.58 6.29 -24.93
CA LEU A 368 0.06 5.42 -23.96
C LEU A 368 -1.02 4.68 -23.18
N HIS A 369 -1.01 3.36 -23.27
CA HIS A 369 -1.84 2.50 -22.43
C HIS A 369 -1.03 2.07 -21.19
N ILE A 370 -1.61 2.33 -20.02
CA ILE A 370 -0.98 2.16 -18.71
C ILE A 370 -2.01 1.50 -17.79
N CYS A 371 -1.62 0.45 -17.09
CA CYS A 371 -2.45 -0.23 -16.10
C CYS A 371 -2.39 0.52 -14.75
N SER A 372 -3.52 0.75 -14.09
CA SER A 372 -3.53 1.22 -12.70
C SER A 372 -3.55 0.01 -11.75
N PRO A 373 -2.73 -0.03 -10.70
CA PRO A 373 -1.73 0.97 -10.30
C PRO A 373 -0.40 0.82 -11.07
N SER A 374 0.19 1.95 -11.50
CA SER A 374 1.52 1.97 -12.10
C SER A 374 2.41 3.03 -11.46
N LYS A 375 3.67 2.66 -11.20
CA LYS A 375 4.70 3.55 -10.63
C LYS A 375 5.05 4.71 -11.57
N ILE A 376 4.87 4.54 -12.89
CA ILE A 376 5.25 5.53 -13.88
C ILE A 376 4.13 6.54 -14.19
N LEU A 377 2.88 6.21 -13.86
CA LEU A 377 1.70 7.03 -14.16
C LEU A 377 1.81 8.46 -13.59
N PRO A 378 2.21 8.69 -12.32
CA PRO A 378 2.32 10.05 -11.77
C PRO A 378 3.33 10.92 -12.54
N LEU A 379 4.40 10.31 -13.05
CA LEU A 379 5.44 11.00 -13.81
C LEU A 379 4.95 11.38 -15.21
N ILE A 380 4.19 10.50 -15.87
CA ILE A 380 3.61 10.73 -17.21
C ILE A 380 2.49 11.78 -17.16
N VAL A 381 1.65 11.75 -16.12
CA VAL A 381 0.56 12.72 -15.94
C VAL A 381 1.06 14.09 -15.50
N SER A 382 2.32 14.22 -15.05
CA SER A 382 2.92 15.49 -14.65
C SER A 382 2.98 16.51 -15.81
N THR A 383 2.90 17.79 -15.49
CA THR A 383 3.06 18.89 -16.47
C THR A 383 4.47 18.95 -17.07
N SER A 384 5.44 18.34 -16.38
CA SER A 384 6.83 18.25 -16.83
C SER A 384 7.03 17.25 -17.97
N PHE A 385 6.14 16.27 -18.12
CA PHE A 385 6.21 15.27 -19.19
C PHE A 385 5.58 15.80 -20.48
N SER A 386 4.37 16.37 -20.39
CA SER A 386 3.72 17.04 -21.50
C SER A 386 2.85 18.21 -21.00
N PRO A 387 2.94 19.40 -21.63
CA PRO A 387 2.08 20.54 -21.28
C PRO A 387 0.63 20.32 -21.71
N SER A 388 0.39 19.48 -22.72
CA SER A 388 -0.95 19.06 -23.17
C SER A 388 -1.12 17.57 -22.97
N ILE A 389 -2.11 17.17 -22.18
CA ILE A 389 -2.42 15.76 -21.93
C ILE A 389 -3.92 15.55 -21.96
N THR A 390 -4.35 14.44 -22.55
CA THR A 390 -5.70 13.90 -22.39
C THR A 390 -5.55 12.57 -21.69
N HIS A 391 -5.90 12.54 -20.41
CA HIS A 391 -5.84 11.34 -19.59
C HIS A 391 -7.25 10.75 -19.52
N LEU A 392 -7.39 9.51 -19.96
CA LEU A 392 -8.64 8.77 -19.95
C LEU A 392 -8.54 7.66 -18.92
N ILE A 393 -9.46 7.64 -17.95
CA ILE A 393 -9.52 6.62 -16.91
C ILE A 393 -10.86 5.89 -17.07
N ALA A 394 -10.79 4.57 -17.22
CA ALA A 394 -11.98 3.74 -17.30
C ALA A 394 -12.41 3.31 -15.88
N HIS A 395 -13.67 3.57 -15.56
CA HIS A 395 -14.32 3.23 -14.30
C HIS A 395 -15.47 2.27 -14.56
N PRO A 396 -15.73 1.31 -13.65
CA PRO A 396 -16.89 0.44 -13.76
C PRO A 396 -18.18 1.23 -13.46
N PRO A 397 -19.30 0.96 -14.14
CA PRO A 397 -20.57 1.63 -13.84
C PRO A 397 -21.05 1.45 -12.39
N VAL A 398 -20.71 0.33 -11.75
CA VAL A 398 -21.06 0.04 -10.34
C VAL A 398 -20.56 1.10 -9.36
N LEU A 399 -19.43 1.74 -9.65
CA LEU A 399 -18.89 2.83 -8.84
C LEU A 399 -19.87 4.01 -8.79
N ILE A 400 -20.47 4.36 -9.93
CA ILE A 400 -21.45 5.45 -10.02
C ILE A 400 -22.75 5.09 -9.31
N THR A 401 -23.19 3.82 -9.44
CA THR A 401 -24.36 3.31 -8.71
C THR A 401 -24.14 3.37 -7.20
N HIS A 402 -22.97 2.93 -6.71
CA HIS A 402 -22.64 2.99 -5.29
C HIS A 402 -22.64 4.43 -4.74
N LEU A 403 -22.06 5.39 -5.46
CA LEU A 403 -22.10 6.81 -5.07
C LEU A 403 -23.53 7.37 -5.04
N ALA A 404 -24.37 6.94 -5.97
CA ALA A 404 -25.77 7.37 -6.02
C ALA A 404 -26.61 6.76 -4.88
N GLU A 405 -26.37 5.50 -4.52
CA GLU A 405 -27.18 4.75 -3.55
C GLU A 405 -26.72 4.97 -2.10
N GLU A 406 -25.43 4.79 -1.81
CA GLU A 406 -24.91 4.86 -0.44
C GLU A 406 -24.64 6.30 0.01
N TYR A 407 -24.19 7.16 -0.90
CA TYR A 407 -23.84 8.54 -0.60
C TYR A 407 -24.89 9.56 -1.07
N MET A 408 -26.00 9.11 -1.67
CA MET A 408 -27.05 9.98 -2.21
C MET A 408 -26.48 11.11 -3.09
N THR A 409 -25.46 10.77 -3.89
CA THR A 409 -24.73 11.74 -4.72
C THR A 409 -24.63 11.23 -6.15
N PRO A 410 -25.75 11.20 -6.90
CA PRO A 410 -25.77 10.76 -8.29
C PRO A 410 -24.94 11.69 -9.19
N PRO A 411 -24.51 11.25 -10.38
CA PRO A 411 -23.72 12.10 -11.29
C PRO A 411 -24.49 13.35 -11.74
N PRO A 412 -23.81 14.47 -12.01
CA PRO A 412 -24.43 15.67 -12.55
C PRO A 412 -25.20 15.40 -13.86
N PRO A 413 -26.35 16.07 -14.09
CA PRO A 413 -26.87 17.23 -13.34
C PRO A 413 -27.75 16.87 -12.13
N LEU A 414 -27.87 15.59 -11.74
CA LEU A 414 -28.76 15.18 -10.64
C LEU A 414 -28.27 15.62 -9.26
N SER A 415 -26.97 15.88 -9.11
CA SER A 415 -26.39 16.49 -7.92
C SER A 415 -25.42 17.62 -8.29
N PRO A 416 -25.10 18.53 -7.35
CA PRO A 416 -24.12 19.59 -7.60
C PRO A 416 -22.74 19.02 -7.91
N ASP A 417 -22.08 19.56 -8.95
CA ASP A 417 -20.74 19.14 -9.41
C ASP A 417 -19.73 19.04 -8.25
N VAL A 418 -19.67 20.06 -7.39
CA VAL A 418 -18.72 20.13 -6.28
C VAL A 418 -18.90 18.96 -5.30
N LYS A 419 -20.15 18.59 -5.01
CA LYS A 419 -20.48 17.48 -4.11
C LYS A 419 -20.10 16.15 -4.75
N PHE A 420 -20.47 15.96 -6.02
CA PHE A 420 -20.15 14.75 -6.76
C PHE A 420 -18.64 14.52 -6.85
N TRP A 421 -17.89 15.51 -7.33
CA TRP A 421 -16.43 15.38 -7.50
C TRP A 421 -15.69 15.25 -6.17
N GLY A 422 -16.19 15.87 -5.10
CA GLY A 422 -15.63 15.74 -3.75
C GLY A 422 -15.68 14.32 -3.20
N LEU A 423 -16.64 13.50 -3.65
CA LEU A 423 -16.76 12.09 -3.26
C LEU A 423 -16.18 11.14 -4.32
N PHE A 424 -16.43 11.41 -5.59
CA PHE A 424 -16.01 10.55 -6.70
C PHE A 424 -14.48 10.40 -6.74
N ILE A 425 -13.73 11.50 -6.67
CA ILE A 425 -12.26 11.48 -6.79
C ILE A 425 -11.61 10.59 -5.72
N PRO A 426 -11.79 10.84 -4.41
CA PRO A 426 -11.10 10.05 -3.39
C PRO A 426 -11.51 8.57 -3.38
N ILE A 427 -12.75 8.23 -3.78
CA ILE A 427 -13.19 6.82 -3.86
C ILE A 427 -12.60 6.15 -5.10
N SER A 428 -12.61 6.82 -6.25
CA SER A 428 -12.05 6.29 -7.51
C SER A 428 -10.53 6.10 -7.46
N GLU A 429 -9.80 6.91 -6.68
CA GLU A 429 -8.35 6.79 -6.49
C GLU A 429 -7.97 5.70 -5.47
N ARG A 430 -8.91 5.28 -4.61
CA ARG A 430 -8.71 4.17 -3.67
C ARG A 430 -9.03 2.85 -4.37
N ASN A 431 -8.02 2.30 -5.04
CA ASN A 431 -8.14 1.01 -5.75
C ASN A 431 -8.80 -0.08 -4.89
N ARG A 432 -8.48 -0.17 -3.60
CA ARG A 432 -9.07 -1.18 -2.70
C ARG A 432 -10.58 -1.06 -2.55
N ASP A 433 -11.11 0.15 -2.44
CA ASP A 433 -12.54 0.40 -2.27
C ASP A 433 -13.28 0.04 -3.56
N THR A 434 -12.74 0.49 -4.69
CA THR A 434 -13.27 0.17 -6.03
C THR A 434 -13.18 -1.33 -6.32
N GLU A 435 -12.07 -1.99 -6.02
CA GLU A 435 -11.92 -3.45 -6.15
C GLU A 435 -12.87 -4.21 -5.24
N SER A 436 -13.11 -3.74 -4.02
CA SER A 436 -14.08 -4.38 -3.12
C SER A 436 -15.52 -4.24 -3.62
N LEU A 437 -15.87 -3.15 -4.30
CA LEU A 437 -17.19 -2.98 -4.92
C LEU A 437 -17.38 -3.90 -6.13
N ILE A 438 -16.31 -4.12 -6.89
CA ILE A 438 -16.33 -4.95 -8.10
C ILE A 438 -16.25 -6.45 -7.74
N PHE A 439 -15.30 -6.84 -6.90
CA PHE A 439 -14.92 -8.23 -6.63
C PHE A 439 -15.32 -8.73 -5.23
N GLY A 440 -15.94 -7.89 -4.41
CA GLY A 440 -16.37 -8.26 -3.06
C GLY A 440 -17.65 -9.10 -3.03
N PRO A 441 -18.10 -9.51 -1.83
CA PRO A 441 -19.32 -10.27 -1.63
C PRO A 441 -20.54 -9.40 -1.94
N GLY A 442 -20.97 -9.40 -3.20
CA GLY A 442 -22.04 -8.54 -3.74
C GLY A 442 -21.64 -7.73 -4.96
N GLY A 443 -20.35 -7.74 -5.34
CA GLY A 443 -19.91 -7.16 -6.60
C GLY A 443 -20.24 -8.06 -7.79
N ASP A 444 -20.53 -7.46 -8.95
CA ASP A 444 -20.84 -8.17 -10.19
C ASP A 444 -19.60 -8.84 -10.83
N GLY A 445 -18.47 -8.90 -10.12
CA GLY A 445 -17.17 -9.24 -10.69
C GLY A 445 -16.74 -8.19 -11.69
N SER A 446 -16.05 -8.59 -12.76
CA SER A 446 -15.58 -7.68 -13.83
C SER A 446 -16.69 -6.87 -14.55
N GLY A 447 -17.96 -6.97 -14.13
CA GLY A 447 -19.09 -6.24 -14.67
C GLY A 447 -19.47 -6.71 -16.07
N GLY A 448 -20.70 -6.43 -16.50
CA GLY A 448 -21.16 -6.76 -17.85
C GLY A 448 -20.25 -6.14 -18.92
N HIS A 449 -19.73 -6.96 -19.84
CA HIS A 449 -18.72 -6.59 -20.85
C HIS A 449 -19.13 -5.53 -21.89
N SER A 450 -20.27 -4.85 -21.72
CA SER A 450 -20.86 -3.97 -22.74
C SER A 450 -20.75 -2.48 -22.44
N GLU A 451 -20.51 -2.06 -21.20
CA GLU A 451 -20.55 -0.64 -20.81
C GLU A 451 -19.45 -0.27 -19.81
N MET A 452 -18.88 0.93 -19.95
CA MET A 452 -17.98 1.53 -18.96
C MET A 452 -18.19 3.04 -18.85
N VAL A 453 -17.70 3.63 -17.76
CA VAL A 453 -17.69 5.08 -17.56
C VAL A 453 -16.26 5.56 -17.78
N VAL A 454 -16.07 6.53 -18.67
CA VAL A 454 -14.76 7.10 -18.97
C VAL A 454 -14.66 8.48 -18.35
N GLU A 455 -13.73 8.63 -17.42
CA GLU A 455 -13.30 9.92 -16.92
C GLU A 455 -12.24 10.51 -17.85
N ALA A 456 -12.48 11.72 -18.33
CA ALA A 456 -11.55 12.46 -19.15
C ALA A 456 -11.00 13.66 -18.39
N ILE A 457 -9.67 13.73 -18.29
CA ILE A 457 -8.93 14.88 -17.76
C ILE A 457 -8.14 15.50 -18.91
N VAL A 458 -8.54 16.70 -19.32
CA VAL A 458 -7.95 17.41 -20.45
C VAL A 458 -7.14 18.61 -19.95
N ARG A 459 -5.85 18.65 -20.33
CA ARG A 459 -4.91 19.73 -20.03
C ARG A 459 -4.40 20.36 -21.32
N GLY A 460 -4.25 21.68 -21.31
CA GLY A 460 -3.55 22.41 -22.38
C GLY A 460 -4.46 22.93 -23.50
N GLY A 461 -5.77 23.00 -23.27
CA GLY A 461 -6.67 23.74 -24.15
C GLY A 461 -6.40 25.25 -24.06
N GLN A 462 -6.32 25.92 -25.22
CA GLN A 462 -6.47 27.37 -25.27
C GLN A 462 -7.96 27.69 -25.24
N ASP A 463 -8.37 28.64 -24.37
CA ASP A 463 -9.69 29.22 -24.51
C ASP A 463 -9.76 30.14 -25.74
N VAL A 464 -10.97 30.62 -26.07
CA VAL A 464 -11.21 31.57 -27.17
C VAL A 464 -10.39 32.87 -26.97
N SER A 465 -9.91 33.14 -25.76
CA SER A 465 -9.07 34.29 -25.41
C SER A 465 -7.56 34.01 -25.46
N GLY A 466 -7.13 32.80 -25.86
CA GLY A 466 -5.74 32.40 -25.93
C GLY A 466 -5.07 32.15 -24.56
N ARG A 467 -5.81 32.24 -23.46
CA ARG A 467 -5.31 31.89 -22.12
C ARG A 467 -5.31 30.37 -21.97
N ARG A 468 -4.29 29.86 -21.27
CA ARG A 468 -4.20 28.43 -20.94
C ARG A 468 -5.34 28.10 -19.98
N LYS A 469 -6.29 27.27 -20.42
CA LYS A 469 -7.34 26.77 -19.55
C LYS A 469 -6.75 25.90 -18.45
N ALA A 470 -7.33 26.01 -17.25
CA ALA A 470 -7.14 25.04 -16.18
C ALA A 470 -7.54 23.64 -16.66
N ALA A 471 -7.09 22.59 -15.97
CA ALA A 471 -7.45 21.22 -16.32
C ALA A 471 -8.98 21.03 -16.24
N GLU A 472 -9.58 20.56 -17.33
CA GLU A 472 -11.01 20.24 -17.38
C GLU A 472 -11.19 18.75 -17.08
N ARG A 473 -12.18 18.42 -16.23
CA ARG A 473 -12.51 17.04 -15.84
C ARG A 473 -14.00 16.79 -16.10
N PHE A 474 -14.33 15.67 -16.73
CA PHE A 474 -15.72 15.27 -17.00
C PHE A 474 -15.85 13.74 -17.15
N LEU A 475 -17.07 13.24 -17.02
CA LEU A 475 -17.43 11.83 -17.21
C LEU A 475 -18.26 11.65 -18.48
N GLU A 476 -18.06 10.55 -19.19
CA GLU A 476 -18.89 10.14 -20.32
C GLU A 476 -19.04 8.63 -20.32
N GLY A 477 -20.18 8.13 -20.80
CA GLY A 477 -20.39 6.69 -20.94
C GLY A 477 -19.73 6.17 -22.21
N TRP A 478 -19.35 4.90 -22.19
CA TRP A 478 -18.84 4.22 -23.36
C TRP A 478 -19.59 2.91 -23.57
N ASP A 479 -20.24 2.79 -24.72
CA ASP A 479 -20.91 1.56 -25.17
C ASP A 479 -19.89 0.75 -25.98
N LEU A 480 -19.45 -0.40 -25.44
CA LEU A 480 -18.45 -1.27 -26.05
C LEU A 480 -19.00 -2.00 -27.27
N ASP A 481 -20.28 -2.41 -27.24
CA ASP A 481 -20.94 -3.11 -28.34
C ASP A 481 -21.01 -2.24 -29.59
N GLN A 482 -21.25 -0.94 -29.39
CA GLN A 482 -21.33 0.05 -30.46
C GLN A 482 -20.02 0.81 -30.68
N SER A 483 -19.02 0.57 -29.82
CA SER A 483 -17.72 1.24 -29.81
C SER A 483 -17.84 2.76 -29.94
N ARG A 484 -18.77 3.35 -29.18
CA ARG A 484 -19.05 4.79 -29.27
C ARG A 484 -19.27 5.42 -27.90
N PRO A 485 -18.92 6.71 -27.77
CA PRO A 485 -19.29 7.46 -26.58
C PRO A 485 -20.80 7.68 -26.53
N VAL A 486 -21.37 7.62 -25.33
CA VAL A 486 -22.78 7.87 -25.04
C VAL A 486 -22.90 8.72 -23.77
N PRO A 487 -23.91 9.58 -23.64
CA PRO A 487 -24.22 10.25 -22.37
C PRO A 487 -24.43 9.24 -21.23
N LEU A 488 -24.05 9.59 -20.01
CA LEU A 488 -24.25 8.72 -18.83
C LEU A 488 -25.71 8.29 -18.62
N SER A 489 -26.66 9.12 -19.06
CA SER A 489 -28.11 8.83 -19.02
C SER A 489 -28.56 7.74 -19.98
N GLN A 490 -27.72 7.36 -20.95
CA GLN A 490 -28.00 6.33 -21.95
C GLN A 490 -27.36 4.99 -21.61
N LEU A 491 -26.51 4.91 -20.57
CA LEU A 491 -25.97 3.65 -20.08
C LEU A 491 -27.08 2.83 -19.42
N ARG A 492 -27.28 1.60 -19.89
CA ARG A 492 -28.32 0.68 -19.40
C ARG A 492 -28.09 0.33 -17.94
N THR A 493 -26.83 0.12 -17.57
CA THR A 493 -26.38 -0.16 -16.20
C THR A 493 -26.73 0.96 -15.22
N LEU A 494 -26.73 2.22 -15.68
CA LEU A 494 -27.08 3.39 -14.86
C LEU A 494 -28.54 3.81 -14.96
N ALA A 495 -29.38 3.07 -15.70
CA ALA A 495 -30.77 3.49 -15.96
C ALA A 495 -31.62 3.61 -14.69
N SER A 496 -31.32 2.87 -13.62
CA SER A 496 -31.99 2.98 -12.32
C SER A 496 -31.82 4.36 -11.68
N ILE A 497 -30.62 4.94 -11.79
CA ILE A 497 -30.26 6.24 -11.23
C ILE A 497 -31.10 7.35 -11.90
N TRP A 498 -31.24 7.29 -13.22
CA TRP A 498 -31.95 8.30 -14.01
C TRP A 498 -33.48 8.15 -14.00
N LYS A 499 -33.99 6.94 -13.74
CA LYS A 499 -35.44 6.70 -13.57
C LYS A 499 -35.95 7.15 -12.21
N ARG A 500 -35.07 7.23 -11.21
CA ARG A 500 -35.43 7.73 -9.88
C ARG A 500 -35.74 9.21 -10.01
N LYS A 501 -37.04 9.51 -10.11
CA LYS A 501 -37.56 10.87 -10.19
C LYS A 501 -36.91 11.67 -9.07
N VAL A 502 -36.12 12.67 -9.45
CA VAL A 502 -35.56 13.64 -8.51
C VAL A 502 -36.76 14.11 -7.69
N VAL A 503 -36.80 13.73 -6.42
CA VAL A 503 -37.60 14.45 -5.44
C VAL A 503 -36.89 15.77 -5.37
N THR A 504 -37.24 16.66 -6.29
CA THR A 504 -36.82 18.04 -6.23
C THR A 504 -37.21 18.48 -4.83
N GLU A 505 -36.26 18.97 -4.05
CA GLU A 505 -36.54 19.98 -3.03
C GLU A 505 -37.12 21.19 -3.78
N GLU A 506 -38.33 21.05 -4.33
CA GLU A 506 -39.24 22.16 -4.42
C GLU A 506 -39.47 22.56 -2.97
N ALA A 507 -39.26 23.83 -2.70
CA ALA A 507 -39.62 24.48 -1.45
C ALA A 507 -41.10 24.21 -1.14
N ALA A 508 -41.39 23.07 -0.52
CA ALA A 508 -42.70 22.77 0.02
C ALA A 508 -42.90 23.69 1.23
N PRO A 509 -44.08 24.34 1.35
CA PRO A 509 -44.33 25.32 2.39
C PRO A 509 -44.20 24.67 3.78
N HIS A 510 -43.27 25.22 4.56
CA HIS A 510 -42.96 24.97 5.96
C HIS A 510 -43.95 24.09 6.75
N SER A 511 -43.83 22.76 6.64
CA SER A 511 -44.46 21.80 7.56
C SER A 511 -43.54 21.46 8.76
N ALA A 512 -42.69 22.40 9.14
CA ALA A 512 -41.76 22.29 10.27
C ALA A 512 -42.09 23.27 11.40
N GLN A 513 -43.34 23.76 11.46
CA GLN A 513 -43.79 24.66 12.53
C GLN A 513 -44.21 23.92 13.82
N ASP A 514 -44.38 22.59 13.78
CA ASP A 514 -44.83 21.78 14.92
C ASP A 514 -43.76 20.87 15.55
N ILE A 515 -42.46 21.11 15.27
CA ILE A 515 -41.38 20.36 15.91
C ILE A 515 -40.77 21.24 17.01
N LEU A 516 -40.81 20.73 18.25
CA LEU A 516 -40.39 21.41 19.49
C LEU A 516 -38.90 21.83 19.55
N PHE A 517 -38.09 21.47 18.55
CA PHE A 517 -36.74 22.00 18.38
C PHE A 517 -36.55 22.38 16.90
N ASN A 518 -36.50 23.67 16.60
CA ASN A 518 -36.17 24.18 15.28
C ASN A 518 -34.78 24.84 15.35
N LEU A 519 -33.83 24.32 14.58
CA LEU A 519 -32.45 24.81 14.52
C LEU A 519 -32.31 26.12 13.73
N HIS A 520 -33.38 26.58 13.08
CA HIS A 520 -33.42 27.85 12.38
C HIS A 520 -33.97 28.95 13.30
N LEU A 521 -33.18 30.00 13.52
CA LEU A 521 -33.61 31.21 14.23
C LEU A 521 -34.76 31.86 13.44
N THR A 522 -35.83 32.25 14.13
CA THR A 522 -36.87 33.08 13.49
C THR A 522 -36.30 34.45 13.12
N PRO A 523 -36.89 35.16 12.14
CA PRO A 523 -36.44 36.51 11.76
C PRO A 523 -36.37 37.46 12.97
N SER A 524 -37.32 37.34 13.90
CA SER A 524 -37.33 38.10 15.16
C SER A 524 -36.19 37.73 16.12
N GLN A 525 -35.78 36.47 16.16
CA GLN A 525 -34.62 36.02 16.94
C GLN A 525 -33.29 36.44 16.29
N GLN A 526 -33.27 36.55 14.96
CA GLN A 526 -32.12 37.03 14.21
C GLN A 526 -31.92 38.55 14.42
N GLU A 527 -33.03 39.32 14.41
CA GLU A 527 -33.02 40.75 14.78
C GLU A 527 -32.66 40.97 16.24
N SER A 528 -33.19 40.17 17.18
CA SER A 528 -32.86 40.31 18.59
C SER A 528 -31.39 39.98 18.86
N ARG A 529 -30.84 38.94 18.22
CA ARG A 529 -29.41 38.62 18.28
C ARG A 529 -28.54 39.74 17.70
N ALA A 530 -28.98 40.40 16.63
CA ALA A 530 -28.26 41.54 16.05
C ALA A 530 -28.29 42.80 16.93
N GLN A 531 -29.29 42.93 17.81
CA GLN A 531 -29.41 44.03 18.76
C GLN A 531 -28.68 43.82 20.09
N VAL A 532 -28.25 42.59 20.41
CA VAL A 532 -27.47 42.33 21.63
C VAL A 532 -26.07 42.97 21.47
N PRO A 533 -25.72 43.99 22.27
CA PRO A 533 -24.42 44.64 22.19
C PRO A 533 -23.34 43.65 22.60
N LEU A 534 -22.43 43.33 21.69
CA LEU A 534 -21.29 42.44 21.97
C LEU A 534 -20.29 43.21 22.85
N PRO A 535 -19.99 42.75 24.09
CA PRO A 535 -19.22 43.52 25.07
C PRO A 535 -17.75 43.81 24.70
N TYR A 536 -17.25 43.35 23.54
CA TYR A 536 -15.85 43.54 23.12
C TYR A 536 -15.67 43.90 21.64
N ALA A 537 -16.73 44.28 20.92
CA ALA A 537 -16.58 44.80 19.56
C ALA A 537 -16.18 46.29 19.61
N HIS A 538 -14.89 46.57 19.78
CA HIS A 538 -14.34 47.93 19.69
C HIS A 538 -14.59 48.49 18.27
N GLN A 539 -15.63 49.31 18.13
CA GLN A 539 -15.88 50.10 16.93
C GLN A 539 -14.90 51.29 16.89
N GLY A 540 -13.86 51.15 16.08
CA GLY A 540 -13.40 52.19 15.14
C GLY A 540 -13.10 53.60 15.64
N HIS A 541 -12.56 53.80 16.85
CA HIS A 541 -11.99 55.09 17.22
C HIS A 541 -10.48 55.11 16.97
N ILE A 542 -10.07 55.87 15.95
CA ILE A 542 -8.67 56.23 15.69
C ILE A 542 -8.21 57.14 16.83
N PHE A 543 -7.40 56.62 17.76
CA PHE A 543 -6.55 57.43 18.61
C PHE A 543 -5.12 56.88 18.59
N THR A 544 -4.20 57.82 18.40
CA THR A 544 -2.74 57.80 18.47
C THR A 544 -2.10 56.72 19.35
N GLN A 545 -1.07 56.07 18.81
CA GLN A 545 -0.10 55.23 19.53
C GLN A 545 0.39 55.90 20.82
N PRO A 546 0.59 55.14 21.90
CA PRO A 546 1.97 54.76 22.21
C PRO A 546 2.17 53.31 22.69
N ALA A 547 3.40 52.85 22.45
CA ALA A 547 4.13 51.75 23.10
C ALA A 547 3.64 50.30 22.94
N ALA A 548 4.53 49.48 22.39
CA ALA A 548 4.48 48.04 22.23
C ALA A 548 3.94 47.27 23.46
N GLY A 549 2.74 46.72 23.32
CA GLY A 549 2.25 45.63 24.17
C GLY A 549 2.73 44.30 23.60
N ALA A 550 3.89 43.83 24.07
CA ALA A 550 4.29 42.45 23.88
C ALA A 550 3.28 41.56 24.62
N ILE A 551 2.69 40.60 23.93
CA ILE A 551 1.90 39.54 24.55
C ILE A 551 2.92 38.64 25.25
N LEU A 552 3.10 38.83 26.56
CA LEU A 552 3.90 37.96 27.41
C LEU A 552 3.04 36.74 27.73
N TYR A 553 3.30 35.62 27.05
CA TYR A 553 2.77 34.32 27.42
C TYR A 553 3.66 33.78 28.53
N ASP A 554 3.17 33.81 29.77
CA ASP A 554 3.82 33.12 30.89
C ASP A 554 3.37 31.65 30.80
N PRO A 555 4.25 30.71 30.44
CA PRO A 555 3.89 29.30 30.42
C PRO A 555 3.59 28.89 31.86
N ASP A 556 2.37 28.37 32.07
CA ASP A 556 1.91 27.84 33.35
C ASP A 556 2.87 26.72 33.80
N SER A 557 3.84 27.07 34.64
CA SER A 557 4.84 26.17 35.23
C SER A 557 4.26 25.37 36.42
N ALA A 558 2.94 25.14 36.41
CA ALA A 558 2.19 24.47 37.46
C ALA A 558 1.49 23.18 36.99
N ASP A 559 1.76 22.73 35.76
CA ASP A 559 1.24 21.46 35.19
C ASP A 559 2.36 20.39 35.02
N ASP A 560 3.51 20.61 35.65
CA ASP A 560 4.68 19.69 35.71
C ASP A 560 4.80 19.00 37.09
N ILE A 561 3.70 18.83 37.85
CA ILE A 561 3.67 18.02 39.09
C ILE A 561 2.71 16.85 38.88
N ASP A 562 3.27 15.77 38.37
CA ASP A 562 2.91 14.38 38.70
C ASP A 562 4.25 13.60 38.80
N ASP A 563 5.20 14.16 39.55
CA ASP A 563 6.50 13.57 39.95
C ASP A 563 6.35 12.50 41.06
N ASP A 564 5.11 12.05 41.36
CA ASP A 564 4.84 10.89 42.21
C ASP A 564 4.79 9.61 41.35
N ASP A 565 5.89 9.29 40.66
CA ASP A 565 6.13 7.94 40.15
C ASP A 565 6.67 7.10 41.33
N PRO A 566 5.87 6.19 41.92
CA PRO A 566 6.18 5.47 43.17
C PRO A 566 7.22 4.35 42.99
N ASP A 567 8.04 4.42 41.95
CA ASP A 567 9.00 3.41 41.51
C ASP A 567 10.47 3.85 41.55
N GLU A 568 10.79 5.10 41.96
CA GLU A 568 12.18 5.54 42.18
C GLU A 568 12.85 4.99 43.46
N ASP A 569 12.11 4.35 44.37
CA ASP A 569 12.65 3.80 45.64
C ASP A 569 13.00 2.30 45.57
N LEU A 570 12.87 1.64 44.42
CA LEU A 570 13.14 0.20 44.29
C LEU A 570 14.60 -0.09 43.88
N ASP A 571 15.53 0.20 44.79
CA ASP A 571 16.87 -0.40 44.77
C ASP A 571 16.77 -1.89 45.19
N ILE A 572 16.75 -2.80 44.22
CA ILE A 572 16.94 -4.26 44.40
C ILE A 572 17.99 -4.81 43.43
#